data_AF-A0A1M3TQ73-F1
#
_entry.id   AF-A0A1M3TQ73-F1
#
_cell.length_a   1.000
_cell.length_b   1.000
_cell.length_c   1.000
_cell.angle_alpha   90.00
_cell.angle_beta   90.00
_cell.angle_gamma   90.00
#
_symmetry.space_group_name_H-M   'P 1'
#
loop_
_entity.id
_entity.type
_entity.pdbx_description
1 polymer ?
#
loop_
_entity_poly.entity_id
_entity_poly.type
_entity_poly.pdbx_seq_one_letter_code
_entity_poly.pdbx_strand_id
1 'polypeptide(L)'
;MSGSSLCHPSPLGSDASRPLAISPEDSSVTDLADSLVAAAPPTSAVPIGNLVTLPPSTTSTPGDQSGLVVLPSSRSSSSSDLEASPGIVQQMIRSTRVAIVTLASLIAYVLINSAARAVNPSAFIWYAEDHDEQSWIASSPSWLDRKACRWLGMCGTAHFRLVRARYGQREPTLGPWSPDDEAHYAAWRDAQFNDSQQPAWDEAERSRRQIPEYVFQYAPLVYLSSHEQFWPGDIAEHLYHVTPMLNYTPIQSDEEHPTLQDLDRLNEWQEGEFVYLTSNDNVEDRPPWIEGEKNIPDDPDDDLELSWPDWDGRIDGPIPGDTPEERSQWYDTGRLSSSKGEDDSWSPEDLGYLRPEDLADEDVRTELRKRFGGEPIHVEKTGGRSNAPAILLVMDKGHGVVDAFWFYFYSFNLGNVVLNVRFGNHVGDWEHCLVRFHDGKPKALFFSAHSAGEAYSYEAVEKIGQRPVIYSAMGTHAMYATPGIHAYILPWGLLHDQTDRGPLWDPLLNAHAYTYDYDSDNLRASTATPSAPIEWFYFNGHWGDKFYPLGDQRQYRFAGQYHYVNGPVGPRFKHLNRHKVCQQRDEEVCVIKNYIGEEKRAKRWAGTRPEHEKEHD
;
A
#
# COMPACT_ATOMS: atom_id res chain seq x y z
N MET A 1 69.02 3.66 -20.97
CA MET A 1 69.79 4.92 -20.83
C MET A 1 68.86 5.89 -20.12
N SER A 2 69.08 6.18 -18.83
CA SER A 2 69.87 7.33 -18.36
C SER A 2 69.09 8.65 -18.52
N GLY A 3 68.68 9.38 -17.47
CA GLY A 3 68.78 9.15 -16.02
C GLY A 3 68.49 10.45 -15.23
N SER A 4 68.49 10.37 -13.89
CA SER A 4 68.63 11.49 -12.92
C SER A 4 67.46 12.50 -12.82
N SER A 5 66.87 12.82 -11.65
CA SER A 5 67.44 13.34 -10.37
C SER A 5 67.97 14.78 -10.48
N LEU A 6 67.87 15.69 -9.49
CA LEU A 6 67.28 15.72 -8.13
C LEU A 6 67.33 17.20 -7.63
N CYS A 7 66.55 17.59 -6.60
CA CYS A 7 67.07 18.09 -5.29
C CYS A 7 66.04 18.80 -4.39
N HIS A 8 66.10 18.47 -3.10
CA HIS A 8 65.38 19.08 -1.97
C HIS A 8 66.07 20.35 -1.43
N PRO A 9 65.53 21.01 -0.37
CA PRO A 9 65.94 20.62 0.99
C PRO A 9 64.79 20.51 2.03
N SER A 10 64.80 19.41 2.79
CA SER A 10 64.42 19.31 4.21
C SER A 10 65.75 19.31 5.05
N PRO A 11 65.86 19.04 6.39
CA PRO A 11 64.88 18.53 7.36
C PRO A 11 64.98 19.04 8.83
N LEU A 12 64.10 18.52 9.70
CA LEU A 12 64.20 18.20 11.15
C LEU A 12 62.78 17.72 11.55
N GLY A 13 62.48 16.48 11.96
CA GLY A 13 63.08 15.62 13.02
C GLY A 13 62.23 15.80 14.29
N SER A 14 61.61 14.81 14.95
CA SER A 14 61.80 13.33 14.95
C SER A 14 60.61 12.58 15.59
N ASP A 15 60.38 11.31 15.20
CA ASP A 15 59.98 10.10 15.98
C ASP A 15 58.96 10.13 17.16
N ALA A 16 58.15 9.10 17.44
CA ALA A 16 57.81 7.83 16.76
C ALA A 16 56.63 7.10 17.49
N SER A 17 56.21 5.93 16.97
CA SER A 17 55.51 4.80 17.64
C SER A 17 53.98 4.64 17.46
N ARG A 18 53.61 3.80 16.48
CA ARG A 18 52.53 2.77 16.57
C ARG A 18 53.09 1.50 17.26
N PRO A 19 52.35 0.41 17.59
CA PRO A 19 50.99 -0.02 17.17
C PRO A 19 50.06 -0.32 18.40
N LEU A 20 48.87 -0.94 18.36
CA LEU A 20 48.38 -2.20 17.76
C LEU A 20 46.84 -2.29 17.86
N ALA A 21 46.21 -3.21 17.12
CA ALA A 21 44.77 -3.47 17.15
C ALA A 21 44.37 -4.55 18.17
N ILE A 22 43.09 -4.57 18.59
CA ILE A 22 42.31 -5.73 19.10
C ILE A 22 40.80 -5.38 19.08
N SER A 23 39.97 -6.39 18.80
CA SER A 23 38.53 -6.46 19.05
C SER A 23 38.23 -7.92 19.45
N PRO A 24 37.01 -8.28 19.92
CA PRO A 24 36.07 -7.59 20.82
C PRO A 24 35.79 -8.45 22.09
N GLU A 25 34.98 -8.00 23.06
CA GLU A 25 34.03 -8.86 23.81
C GLU A 25 33.11 -8.05 24.76
N ASP A 26 32.06 -8.73 25.25
CA ASP A 26 30.94 -8.23 26.06
C ASP A 26 31.34 -7.54 27.39
N SER A 27 30.52 -6.58 27.84
CA SER A 27 29.66 -6.78 29.03
C SER A 27 28.82 -5.54 29.40
N SER A 28 27.67 -5.84 30.02
CA SER A 28 26.77 -4.90 30.67
C SER A 28 27.42 -4.15 31.85
N VAL A 29 26.79 -3.03 32.27
CA VAL A 29 26.60 -2.67 33.70
C VAL A 29 25.57 -1.53 33.82
N THR A 30 24.71 -1.61 34.83
CA THR A 30 23.73 -0.60 35.26
C THR A 30 24.33 0.38 36.28
N ASP A 31 23.58 1.47 36.54
CA ASP A 31 23.69 2.34 37.73
C ASP A 31 24.95 3.19 37.91
N LEU A 32 24.80 4.52 37.77
CA LEU A 32 24.76 5.46 38.91
C LEU A 32 24.83 6.93 38.47
N ALA A 33 23.79 7.72 38.79
CA ALA A 33 23.92 9.12 39.21
C ALA A 33 22.62 9.57 39.88
N ASP A 34 22.69 9.84 41.19
CA ASP A 34 21.54 10.22 42.02
C ASP A 34 21.59 11.74 42.34
N SER A 35 20.41 12.29 42.67
CA SER A 35 20.18 13.52 43.43
C SER A 35 20.45 14.89 42.79
N LEU A 36 19.36 15.66 42.60
CA LEU A 36 19.26 17.05 43.10
C LEU A 36 17.80 17.47 43.43
N VAL A 37 17.43 17.26 44.70
CA VAL A 37 16.54 18.04 45.60
C VAL A 37 15.18 18.59 45.10
N ALA A 38 14.15 18.24 45.88
CA ALA A 38 12.73 18.61 45.76
C ALA A 38 12.33 20.08 46.05
N ALA A 39 11.15 20.46 45.57
CA ALA A 39 10.30 21.51 46.15
C ALA A 39 8.83 21.02 46.23
N ALA A 40 8.14 21.29 47.34
CA ALA A 40 6.79 20.79 47.64
C ALA A 40 5.68 21.83 47.34
N PRO A 41 4.42 21.41 47.11
CA PRO A 41 3.31 22.33 46.82
C PRO A 41 2.66 22.90 48.10
N PRO A 42 2.09 24.12 48.06
CA PRO A 42 1.32 24.67 49.17
C PRO A 42 -0.12 24.14 49.18
N THR A 43 -0.59 23.80 50.38
CA THR A 43 -2.00 23.52 50.68
C THR A 43 -2.73 24.77 51.15
N SER A 44 -3.96 24.99 50.69
CA SER A 44 -4.92 25.88 51.35
C SER A 44 -6.36 25.46 51.05
N ALA A 45 -7.12 25.23 52.12
CA ALA A 45 -8.56 24.99 52.12
C ALA A 45 -9.24 26.01 53.06
N VAL A 46 -10.55 25.84 53.33
CA VAL A 46 -11.41 26.56 54.33
C VAL A 46 -12.17 27.77 53.76
N PRO A 47 -13.50 27.95 54.03
CA PRO A 47 -14.56 26.98 54.31
C PRO A 47 -15.93 27.29 53.64
N ILE A 48 -16.97 26.51 53.99
CA ILE A 48 -18.38 26.69 53.61
C ILE A 48 -19.13 27.59 54.62
N GLY A 49 -20.11 28.37 54.15
CA GLY A 49 -21.13 29.05 54.97
C GLY A 49 -22.53 29.00 54.34
N ASN A 50 -23.56 28.74 55.15
CA ASN A 50 -24.96 28.55 54.70
C ASN A 50 -25.77 29.87 54.62
N LEU A 51 -26.89 29.87 53.85
CA LEU A 51 -28.30 29.89 54.34
C LEU A 51 -29.32 30.65 53.41
N VAL A 52 -30.60 30.24 53.46
CA VAL A 52 -31.88 30.97 53.14
C VAL A 52 -32.57 30.81 51.75
N THR A 53 -33.50 29.84 51.70
CA THR A 53 -34.95 29.88 51.35
C THR A 53 -35.64 31.05 50.57
N LEU A 54 -36.20 30.75 49.37
CA LEU A 54 -37.57 30.96 48.79
C LEU A 54 -38.42 32.27 49.00
N PRO A 55 -39.53 32.54 48.23
CA PRO A 55 -39.76 32.69 46.76
C PRO A 55 -40.69 33.94 46.45
N PRO A 56 -41.82 33.92 45.68
CA PRO A 56 -42.09 33.74 44.23
C PRO A 56 -42.82 34.95 43.52
N SER A 57 -43.02 34.91 42.19
CA SER A 57 -44.16 35.49 41.42
C SER A 57 -44.00 35.16 39.92
N THR A 58 -44.88 34.51 39.12
CA THR A 58 -46.35 34.49 38.87
C THR A 58 -46.83 35.37 37.70
N THR A 59 -47.04 34.76 36.51
CA THR A 59 -48.15 35.00 35.53
C THR A 59 -47.90 34.16 34.25
N SER A 60 -48.88 33.78 33.41
CA SER A 60 -50.27 33.35 33.64
C SER A 60 -50.86 32.78 32.34
N THR A 61 -51.36 31.55 32.36
CA THR A 61 -52.31 30.95 31.38
C THR A 61 -53.66 31.71 31.40
N PRO A 62 -54.57 31.61 30.38
CA PRO A 62 -55.46 30.43 30.28
C PRO A 62 -56.07 30.11 28.88
N GLY A 63 -56.88 29.04 28.82
CA GLY A 63 -57.74 28.72 27.68
C GLY A 63 -57.86 27.21 27.37
N ASP A 64 -58.88 26.44 27.74
CA ASP A 64 -59.92 26.42 28.79
C ASP A 64 -60.96 25.33 28.37
N GLN A 65 -61.76 24.84 29.32
CA GLN A 65 -62.86 23.84 29.25
C GLN A 65 -62.46 22.37 29.37
N SER A 66 -63.14 21.45 30.08
CA SER A 66 -64.29 21.41 31.03
C SER A 66 -64.51 19.90 31.28
N GLY A 67 -64.89 19.34 32.43
CA GLY A 67 -65.16 19.86 33.77
C GLY A 67 -65.21 18.71 34.82
N LEU A 68 -65.30 19.07 36.10
CA LEU A 68 -65.22 18.21 37.30
C LEU A 68 -66.54 17.42 37.55
N VAL A 69 -66.66 16.39 38.43
CA VAL A 69 -67.05 16.54 39.86
C VAL A 69 -67.19 15.16 40.59
N VAL A 70 -66.47 15.01 41.72
CA VAL A 70 -66.77 14.22 42.96
C VAL A 70 -66.47 12.69 43.11
N LEU A 71 -65.88 12.39 44.28
CA LEU A 71 -65.50 11.11 44.95
C LEU A 71 -66.63 10.61 45.92
N PRO A 72 -66.54 9.51 46.73
CA PRO A 72 -65.44 8.54 46.96
C PRO A 72 -65.85 7.03 47.03
N SER A 73 -64.84 6.17 47.24
CA SER A 73 -64.87 4.88 48.00
C SER A 73 -65.85 3.75 47.65
N SER A 74 -65.32 2.60 47.20
CA SER A 74 -65.47 1.30 47.92
C SER A 74 -64.70 0.15 47.23
N ARG A 75 -64.46 -0.94 47.97
CA ARG A 75 -63.85 -2.19 47.49
C ARG A 75 -64.90 -3.06 46.76
N SER A 76 -64.58 -3.61 45.60
CA SER A 76 -64.69 -5.06 45.33
C SER A 76 -64.21 -5.47 43.93
N SER A 77 -63.58 -6.64 43.90
CA SER A 77 -63.24 -7.52 42.77
C SER A 77 -64.06 -7.45 41.48
N SER A 78 -63.35 -7.41 40.34
CA SER A 78 -63.54 -8.37 39.24
C SER A 78 -62.23 -8.54 38.45
N SER A 79 -61.94 -9.78 38.05
CA SER A 79 -60.82 -10.12 37.17
C SER A 79 -61.20 -9.89 35.70
N SER A 80 -60.28 -9.34 34.91
CA SER A 80 -60.38 -9.32 33.45
C SER A 80 -58.96 -9.25 32.88
N ASP A 81 -58.36 -10.41 32.70
CA ASP A 81 -57.03 -10.53 32.11
C ASP A 81 -57.08 -10.09 30.64
N LEU A 82 -56.40 -8.98 30.33
CA LEU A 82 -56.00 -8.67 28.97
C LEU A 82 -54.78 -9.54 28.65
N GLU A 83 -55.02 -10.76 28.19
CA GLU A 83 -53.98 -11.67 27.72
C GLU A 83 -53.17 -11.00 26.59
N ALA A 84 -51.95 -10.55 26.92
CA ALA A 84 -50.96 -10.24 25.91
C ALA A 84 -50.65 -11.52 25.13
N SER A 85 -51.00 -11.55 23.84
CA SER A 85 -50.93 -12.74 22.99
C SER A 85 -49.56 -13.45 23.14
N PRO A 86 -49.52 -14.77 23.36
CA PRO A 86 -48.33 -15.47 23.85
C PRO A 86 -47.09 -15.33 22.94
N GLY A 87 -47.28 -15.05 21.65
CA GLY A 87 -46.19 -14.71 20.73
C GLY A 87 -45.37 -13.50 21.17
N ILE A 88 -46.01 -12.44 21.70
CA ILE A 88 -45.33 -11.20 22.12
C ILE A 88 -44.44 -11.45 23.34
N VAL A 89 -44.93 -12.15 24.34
CA VAL A 89 -44.17 -12.49 25.56
C VAL A 89 -42.99 -13.41 25.21
N GLN A 90 -43.20 -14.41 24.36
CA GLN A 90 -42.16 -15.34 23.96
C GLN A 90 -41.10 -14.67 23.05
N GLN A 91 -41.50 -13.70 22.23
CA GLN A 91 -40.60 -12.84 21.45
C GLN A 91 -39.79 -11.90 22.34
N MET A 92 -40.42 -11.26 23.35
CA MET A 92 -39.70 -10.46 24.36
C MET A 92 -38.66 -11.29 25.12
N ILE A 93 -39.01 -12.50 25.60
CA ILE A 93 -38.06 -13.38 26.29
C ILE A 93 -36.88 -13.77 25.39
N ARG A 94 -37.11 -14.01 24.10
CA ARG A 94 -36.04 -14.25 23.12
C ARG A 94 -35.16 -13.02 22.93
N SER A 95 -35.74 -11.84 22.70
CA SER A 95 -35.00 -10.58 22.55
C SER A 95 -34.17 -10.23 23.80
N THR A 96 -34.73 -10.41 25.00
CA THR A 96 -34.00 -10.20 26.27
C THR A 96 -32.87 -11.20 26.46
N ARG A 97 -33.05 -12.48 26.09
CA ARG A 97 -31.95 -13.46 26.11
C ARG A 97 -30.84 -13.12 25.12
N VAL A 98 -31.18 -12.69 23.91
CA VAL A 98 -30.18 -12.21 22.93
C VAL A 98 -29.44 -10.99 23.48
N ALA A 99 -30.15 -10.01 24.06
CA ALA A 99 -29.53 -8.83 24.66
C ALA A 99 -28.61 -9.16 25.86
N ILE A 100 -28.99 -10.11 26.71
CA ILE A 100 -28.14 -10.56 27.83
C ILE A 100 -26.89 -11.28 27.32
N VAL A 101 -27.03 -12.16 26.32
CA VAL A 101 -25.89 -12.87 25.73
C VAL A 101 -24.94 -11.90 25.03
N THR A 102 -25.44 -10.99 24.19
CA THR A 102 -24.58 -10.00 23.52
C THR A 102 -23.89 -9.06 24.52
N LEU A 103 -24.59 -8.57 25.54
CA LEU A 103 -23.99 -7.74 26.58
C LEU A 103 -22.93 -8.51 27.39
N ALA A 104 -23.20 -9.77 27.77
CA ALA A 104 -22.24 -10.61 28.48
C ALA A 104 -21.00 -10.92 27.62
N SER A 105 -21.17 -11.19 26.32
CA SER A 105 -20.08 -11.37 25.38
C SER A 105 -19.24 -10.10 25.21
N LEU A 106 -19.86 -8.92 25.12
CA LEU A 106 -19.15 -7.64 25.04
C LEU A 106 -18.37 -7.33 26.33
N ILE A 107 -18.96 -7.58 27.50
CA ILE A 107 -18.28 -7.43 28.80
C ILE A 107 -17.10 -8.41 28.91
N ALA A 108 -17.30 -9.68 28.55
CA ALA A 108 -16.24 -10.68 28.55
C ALA A 108 -15.10 -10.29 27.59
N TYR A 109 -15.42 -9.83 26.37
CA TYR A 109 -14.44 -9.33 25.41
C TYR A 109 -13.64 -8.14 25.98
N VAL A 110 -14.30 -7.13 26.55
CA VAL A 110 -13.62 -5.97 27.17
C VAL A 110 -12.72 -6.40 28.32
N LEU A 111 -13.16 -7.30 29.19
CA LEU A 111 -12.37 -7.80 30.32
C LEU A 111 -11.15 -8.62 29.86
N ILE A 112 -11.34 -9.54 28.91
CA ILE A 112 -10.26 -10.36 28.35
C ILE A 112 -9.26 -9.49 27.59
N ASN A 113 -9.70 -8.58 26.74
CA ASN A 113 -8.84 -7.67 25.99
C ASN A 113 -8.07 -6.71 26.92
N SER A 114 -8.71 -6.21 27.98
CA SER A 114 -8.05 -5.38 29.00
C SER A 114 -7.00 -6.16 29.80
N ALA A 115 -7.29 -7.42 30.16
CA ALA A 115 -6.34 -8.29 30.85
C ALA A 115 -5.16 -8.67 29.94
N ALA A 116 -5.43 -9.00 28.67
CA ALA A 116 -4.40 -9.30 27.68
C ALA A 116 -3.46 -8.10 27.47
N ARG A 117 -4.00 -6.89 27.29
CA ARG A 117 -3.22 -5.64 27.18
C ARG A 117 -2.41 -5.32 28.44
N ALA A 118 -2.90 -5.69 29.63
CA ALA A 118 -2.18 -5.48 30.88
C ALA A 118 -1.06 -6.51 31.12
N VAL A 119 -1.22 -7.75 30.64
CA VAL A 119 -0.24 -8.84 30.79
C VAL A 119 0.82 -8.81 29.69
N ASN A 120 0.44 -8.46 28.46
CA ASN A 120 1.33 -8.37 27.30
C ASN A 120 0.96 -7.14 26.45
N PRO A 121 1.42 -5.94 26.82
CA PRO A 121 1.10 -4.72 26.07
C PRO A 121 1.72 -4.69 24.67
N SER A 122 2.89 -5.31 24.46
CA SER A 122 3.57 -5.33 23.16
C SER A 122 2.87 -6.19 22.11
N ALA A 123 2.05 -7.16 22.49
CA ALA A 123 1.18 -7.90 21.57
C ALA A 123 0.06 -7.06 20.91
N PHE A 124 -0.04 -5.77 21.24
CA PHE A 124 -1.01 -4.83 20.67
C PHE A 124 -0.34 -3.60 20.06
N ILE A 125 0.97 -3.66 19.83
CA ILE A 125 1.76 -2.68 19.08
C ILE A 125 1.90 -3.22 17.66
N TRP A 126 1.26 -2.54 16.72
CA TRP A 126 1.23 -2.84 15.29
C TRP A 126 2.20 -1.91 14.53
N TYR A 127 2.37 -0.69 15.03
CA TYR A 127 3.24 0.34 14.46
C TYR A 127 4.08 1.00 15.56
N ALA A 128 5.22 1.59 15.22
CA ALA A 128 6.06 2.31 16.19
C ALA A 128 5.31 3.50 16.80
N GLU A 129 4.46 4.13 16.00
CA GLU A 129 3.61 5.27 16.33
C GLU A 129 2.57 4.97 17.43
N ASP A 130 2.23 3.69 17.68
CA ASP A 130 1.35 3.29 18.80
C ASP A 130 1.94 3.70 20.18
N HIS A 131 3.26 3.94 20.26
CA HIS A 131 3.92 4.47 21.46
C HIS A 131 3.60 5.94 21.72
N ASP A 132 3.59 6.78 20.68
CA ASP A 132 3.41 8.24 20.77
C ASP A 132 1.99 8.60 21.22
N GLU A 133 1.01 7.79 20.81
CA GLU A 133 -0.41 7.97 21.08
C GLU A 133 -0.78 8.08 22.56
N GLN A 134 -0.02 7.48 23.49
CA GLN A 134 -0.41 7.47 24.91
C GLN A 134 -0.59 8.88 25.46
N SER A 135 0.21 9.83 24.98
CA SER A 135 0.12 11.25 25.27
C SER A 135 -1.19 11.85 24.76
N TRP A 136 -1.57 11.56 23.51
CA TRP A 136 -2.81 12.02 22.90
C TRP A 136 -4.06 11.40 23.53
N ILE A 137 -4.06 10.08 23.76
CA ILE A 137 -5.17 9.38 24.41
C ILE A 137 -5.35 9.89 25.85
N ALA A 138 -4.31 10.42 26.50
CA ALA A 138 -4.43 11.10 27.78
C ALA A 138 -5.04 12.52 27.64
N SER A 139 -4.74 13.25 26.56
CA SER A 139 -5.19 14.63 26.33
C SER A 139 -6.58 14.76 25.72
N SER A 140 -7.08 13.77 24.97
CA SER A 140 -8.41 13.77 24.35
C SER A 140 -9.49 14.14 25.38
N PRO A 141 -10.34 15.16 25.15
CA PRO A 141 -11.31 15.63 26.14
C PRO A 141 -12.46 14.64 26.36
N SER A 142 -12.79 13.82 25.35
CA SER A 142 -13.89 12.86 25.40
C SER A 142 -13.54 11.63 26.25
N TRP A 143 -14.20 11.46 27.40
CA TRP A 143 -14.02 10.26 28.22
C TRP A 143 -14.38 8.97 27.47
N LEU A 144 -15.41 9.02 26.61
CA LEU A 144 -15.83 7.88 25.80
C LEU A 144 -14.74 7.49 24.81
N ASP A 145 -14.11 8.45 24.13
CA ASP A 145 -13.04 8.20 23.18
C ASP A 145 -11.79 7.62 23.88
N ARG A 146 -11.38 8.21 25.02
CA ARG A 146 -10.30 7.67 25.87
C ARG A 146 -10.57 6.22 26.33
N LYS A 147 -11.82 5.82 26.51
CA LYS A 147 -12.21 4.46 26.92
C LYS A 147 -12.36 3.50 25.73
N ALA A 148 -13.00 3.93 24.65
CA ALA A 148 -13.15 3.16 23.42
C ALA A 148 -11.77 2.82 22.83
N CYS A 149 -10.83 3.76 22.85
CA CYS A 149 -9.47 3.56 22.36
C CYS A 149 -8.74 2.51 23.20
N ARG A 150 -8.78 2.63 24.53
CA ARG A 150 -8.09 1.71 25.46
C ARG A 150 -8.70 0.30 25.54
N TRP A 151 -10.01 0.15 25.38
CA TRP A 151 -10.72 -1.12 25.61
C TRP A 151 -11.16 -1.84 24.34
N LEU A 152 -11.45 -1.09 23.27
CA LEU A 152 -11.97 -1.60 22.00
C LEU A 152 -11.02 -1.33 20.82
N GLY A 153 -9.92 -0.60 21.03
CA GLY A 153 -9.01 -0.20 19.94
C GLY A 153 -9.64 0.81 18.97
N MET A 154 -10.63 1.58 19.43
CA MET A 154 -11.36 2.58 18.63
C MET A 154 -10.96 3.99 19.09
N CYS A 155 -10.12 4.68 18.32
CA CYS A 155 -9.52 5.97 18.68
C CYS A 155 -9.89 7.04 17.65
N GLY A 156 -10.12 8.28 18.07
CA GLY A 156 -10.62 9.33 17.17
C GLY A 156 -12.10 9.12 16.78
N THR A 157 -12.87 8.46 17.65
CA THR A 157 -14.28 8.08 17.41
C THR A 157 -15.21 9.26 17.16
N ALA A 158 -14.83 10.47 17.61
CA ALA A 158 -15.54 11.71 17.31
C ALA A 158 -15.33 12.22 15.86
N HIS A 159 -14.25 11.78 15.20
CA HIS A 159 -13.84 12.18 13.85
C HIS A 159 -14.11 11.09 12.81
N PHE A 160 -14.74 9.99 13.22
CA PHE A 160 -15.01 8.82 12.39
C PHE A 160 -15.96 9.15 11.24
N ARG A 161 -15.52 8.88 10.01
CA ARG A 161 -16.29 9.16 8.78
C ARG A 161 -16.60 7.86 8.06
N LEU A 162 -17.89 7.62 7.83
CA LEU A 162 -18.34 6.55 6.94
C LEU A 162 -17.97 6.89 5.50
N VAL A 163 -17.61 5.86 4.73
CA VAL A 163 -17.21 6.00 3.32
C VAL A 163 -18.35 6.59 2.49
N ARG A 164 -17.97 7.48 1.57
CA ARG A 164 -18.81 8.10 0.55
C ARG A 164 -18.34 7.63 -0.83
N ALA A 165 -19.19 7.77 -1.84
CA ALA A 165 -18.87 7.36 -3.22
C ALA A 165 -17.64 8.08 -3.79
N ARG A 166 -17.48 9.37 -3.48
CA ARG A 166 -16.27 10.15 -3.75
C ARG A 166 -15.54 10.46 -2.45
N TYR A 167 -14.23 10.26 -2.42
CA TYR A 167 -13.38 10.64 -1.29
C TYR A 167 -13.17 12.16 -1.26
N GLY A 168 -12.97 12.74 -0.08
CA GLY A 168 -12.75 14.18 0.07
C GLY A 168 -13.91 15.05 -0.45
N GLN A 169 -13.67 16.36 -0.60
CA GLN A 169 -14.52 17.32 -1.31
C GLN A 169 -13.60 18.33 -2.01
N ARG A 170 -13.77 18.59 -3.31
CA ARG A 170 -12.93 19.57 -4.03
C ARG A 170 -13.18 20.98 -3.47
N GLU A 171 -12.19 21.62 -2.87
CA GLU A 171 -12.35 22.96 -2.30
C GLU A 171 -12.39 24.03 -3.42
N PRO A 172 -13.40 24.91 -3.49
CA PRO A 172 -13.53 25.88 -4.61
C PRO A 172 -12.44 26.96 -4.66
N THR A 173 -11.66 27.10 -3.59
CA THR A 173 -10.54 28.04 -3.43
C THR A 173 -9.23 27.47 -4.00
N LEU A 174 -9.09 26.15 -4.07
CA LEU A 174 -8.05 25.44 -4.84
C LEU A 174 -8.40 25.47 -6.33
N GLY A 175 -8.49 26.68 -6.88
CA GLY A 175 -8.71 26.91 -8.31
C GLY A 175 -7.50 26.46 -9.14
N PRO A 176 -7.63 26.47 -10.49
CA PRO A 176 -6.47 26.31 -11.36
C PRO A 176 -5.39 27.32 -10.98
N TRP A 177 -4.14 26.90 -11.06
CA TRP A 177 -2.98 27.77 -10.89
C TRP A 177 -3.07 29.01 -11.77
N SER A 178 -2.45 30.11 -11.33
CA SER A 178 -2.33 31.25 -12.23
C SER A 178 -1.39 30.91 -13.39
N PRO A 179 -1.52 31.54 -14.56
CA PRO A 179 -0.59 31.31 -15.67
C PRO A 179 0.87 31.60 -15.32
N ASP A 180 1.12 32.45 -14.33
CA ASP A 180 2.46 32.73 -13.82
C ASP A 180 2.99 31.56 -12.97
N ASP A 181 2.14 30.93 -12.14
CA ASP A 181 2.49 29.74 -11.35
C ASP A 181 2.72 28.51 -12.25
N GLU A 182 1.86 28.31 -13.27
CA GLU A 182 2.05 27.26 -14.28
C GLU A 182 3.38 27.44 -15.03
N ALA A 183 3.75 28.68 -15.37
CA ALA A 183 5.01 29.00 -16.02
C ALA A 183 6.23 28.79 -15.09
N HIS A 184 6.11 29.14 -13.80
CA HIS A 184 7.15 28.88 -12.81
C HIS A 184 7.37 27.39 -12.59
N TYR A 185 6.30 26.60 -12.42
CA TYR A 185 6.39 25.15 -12.31
C TYR A 185 6.98 24.51 -13.57
N ALA A 186 6.52 24.91 -14.76
CA ALA A 186 7.06 24.40 -16.01
C ALA A 186 8.57 24.66 -16.12
N ALA A 187 9.03 25.88 -15.79
CA ALA A 187 10.45 26.21 -15.77
C ALA A 187 11.24 25.42 -14.71
N TRP A 188 10.67 25.19 -13.52
CA TRP A 188 11.28 24.42 -12.44
C TRP A 188 11.37 22.91 -12.77
N ARG A 189 10.34 22.35 -13.40
CA ARG A 189 10.33 20.97 -13.87
C ARG A 189 11.31 20.78 -15.03
N ASP A 190 11.26 21.65 -16.03
CA ASP A 190 12.13 21.56 -17.20
C ASP A 190 13.62 21.75 -16.81
N ALA A 191 13.93 22.48 -15.73
CA ALA A 191 15.28 22.58 -15.18
C ALA A 191 15.83 21.25 -14.60
N GLN A 192 14.96 20.29 -14.24
CA GLN A 192 15.36 18.99 -13.70
C GLN A 192 15.75 17.98 -14.78
N PHE A 193 15.35 18.20 -16.03
CA PHE A 193 15.68 17.36 -17.16
C PHE A 193 16.66 18.10 -18.06
N ASN A 194 17.95 17.72 -18.01
CA ASN A 194 19.00 18.42 -18.77
C ASN A 194 19.02 18.03 -20.26
N ASP A 195 17.88 18.16 -20.92
CA ASP A 195 17.66 17.83 -22.34
C ASP A 195 18.57 18.64 -23.29
N SER A 196 19.09 19.77 -22.81
CA SER A 196 20.00 20.65 -23.56
C SER A 196 21.41 20.07 -23.75
N GLN A 197 21.81 19.07 -22.96
CA GLN A 197 23.11 18.41 -23.06
C GLN A 197 22.95 16.91 -23.29
N GLN A 198 23.22 16.45 -24.52
CA GLN A 198 23.48 15.02 -24.72
C GLN A 198 24.84 14.67 -24.08
N PRO A 199 24.90 13.78 -23.09
CA PRO A 199 26.14 13.40 -22.44
C PRO A 199 27.04 12.62 -23.41
N ALA A 200 28.31 13.04 -23.49
CA ALA A 200 29.30 12.40 -24.35
C ALA A 200 29.87 11.14 -23.67
N TRP A 201 29.18 10.00 -23.83
CA TRP A 201 29.66 8.70 -23.37
C TRP A 201 30.64 8.05 -24.36
N ASP A 202 31.59 7.28 -23.83
CA ASP A 202 32.37 6.34 -24.65
C ASP A 202 31.54 5.09 -25.00
N GLU A 203 32.07 4.24 -25.89
CA GLU A 203 31.35 3.05 -26.37
C GLU A 203 31.02 2.03 -25.27
N ALA A 204 31.88 1.90 -24.26
CA ALA A 204 31.66 0.97 -23.15
C ALA A 204 30.55 1.48 -22.22
N GLU A 205 30.57 2.78 -21.92
CA GLU A 205 29.61 3.44 -21.04
C GLU A 205 28.24 3.63 -21.74
N ARG A 206 28.22 3.76 -23.07
CA ARG A 206 27.03 3.66 -23.92
C ARG A 206 26.45 2.25 -23.92
N SER A 207 27.28 1.22 -24.09
CA SER A 207 26.83 -0.19 -24.07
C SER A 207 26.14 -0.56 -22.76
N ARG A 208 26.67 -0.11 -21.60
CA ARG A 208 26.04 -0.30 -20.28
C ARG A 208 24.68 0.41 -20.11
N ARG A 209 24.35 1.37 -20.97
CA ARG A 209 23.08 2.12 -20.95
C ARG A 209 22.10 1.68 -22.02
N GLN A 210 22.50 0.76 -22.88
CA GLN A 210 21.65 0.26 -23.94
C GLN A 210 20.69 -0.79 -23.37
N ILE A 211 19.41 -0.44 -23.33
CA ILE A 211 18.35 -1.41 -23.03
C ILE A 211 18.11 -2.28 -24.27
N PRO A 212 18.03 -3.62 -24.14
CA PRO A 212 17.72 -4.49 -25.27
C PRO A 212 16.32 -4.26 -25.84
N GLU A 213 16.20 -4.27 -27.17
CA GLU A 213 14.94 -3.96 -27.88
C GLU A 213 13.73 -4.81 -27.42
N TYR A 214 13.98 -6.08 -27.06
CA TYR A 214 12.93 -6.98 -26.59
C TYR A 214 12.25 -6.48 -25.29
N VAL A 215 12.94 -5.70 -24.45
CA VAL A 215 12.35 -5.12 -23.23
C VAL A 215 11.21 -4.15 -23.58
N PHE A 216 11.36 -3.39 -24.67
CA PHE A 216 10.31 -2.51 -25.18
C PHE A 216 9.23 -3.31 -25.93
N GLN A 217 9.62 -4.29 -26.75
CA GLN A 217 8.69 -5.17 -27.47
C GLN A 217 7.67 -5.89 -26.56
N TYR A 218 8.11 -6.30 -25.37
CA TYR A 218 7.30 -7.02 -24.37
C TYR A 218 6.91 -6.15 -23.17
N ALA A 219 6.98 -4.82 -23.30
CA ALA A 219 6.59 -3.90 -22.24
C ALA A 219 5.10 -4.07 -21.86
N PRO A 220 4.73 -3.93 -20.58
CA PRO A 220 3.35 -4.09 -20.13
C PRO A 220 2.44 -2.98 -20.64
N LEU A 221 1.14 -3.25 -20.60
CA LEU A 221 0.04 -2.30 -20.73
C LEU A 221 -0.80 -2.37 -19.46
N VAL A 222 -1.36 -1.25 -19.01
CA VAL A 222 -2.09 -1.18 -17.73
C VAL A 222 -3.50 -0.66 -17.97
N TYR A 223 -4.53 -1.46 -17.67
CA TYR A 223 -5.88 -0.93 -17.47
C TYR A 223 -5.96 -0.25 -16.11
N LEU A 224 -6.26 1.04 -16.11
CA LEU A 224 -6.65 1.78 -14.92
C LEU A 224 -8.13 1.52 -14.64
N SER A 225 -8.58 1.56 -13.38
CA SER A 225 -10.01 1.41 -13.09
C SER A 225 -10.81 2.59 -13.67
N SER A 226 -11.93 2.29 -14.31
CA SER A 226 -12.95 3.26 -14.74
C SER A 226 -13.58 4.05 -13.58
N HIS A 227 -13.37 3.62 -12.34
CA HIS A 227 -13.83 4.26 -11.11
C HIS A 227 -12.72 4.99 -10.36
N GLU A 228 -11.51 5.10 -10.94
CA GLU A 228 -10.37 5.76 -10.30
C GLU A 228 -10.65 7.24 -10.00
N GLN A 229 -10.09 7.69 -8.88
CA GLN A 229 -10.20 9.01 -8.30
C GLN A 229 -8.84 9.69 -8.16
N PHE A 230 -7.75 8.93 -8.16
CA PHE A 230 -6.36 9.37 -8.04
C PHE A 230 -5.56 8.70 -9.17
N TRP A 231 -5.40 9.42 -10.27
CA TRP A 231 -4.77 8.93 -11.49
C TRP A 231 -3.23 8.90 -11.35
N PRO A 232 -2.49 8.25 -12.28
CA PRO A 232 -1.02 8.20 -12.24
C PRO A 232 -0.39 9.59 -12.04
N GLY A 233 0.64 9.66 -11.19
CA GLY A 233 1.30 10.91 -10.79
C GLY A 233 2.66 11.10 -11.44
N ASP A 234 3.04 12.36 -11.67
CA ASP A 234 4.42 12.73 -12.00
C ASP A 234 5.21 12.95 -10.70
N ILE A 235 6.34 12.27 -10.55
CA ILE A 235 7.20 12.43 -9.36
C ILE A 235 7.81 13.83 -9.26
N ALA A 236 8.05 14.53 -10.37
CA ALA A 236 8.49 15.92 -10.32
C ALA A 236 7.38 16.83 -9.78
N GLU A 237 6.13 16.63 -10.25
CA GLU A 237 4.97 17.36 -9.72
C GLU A 237 4.76 17.10 -8.23
N HIS A 238 4.84 15.84 -7.81
CA HIS A 238 4.74 15.46 -6.41
C HIS A 238 5.77 16.19 -5.54
N LEU A 239 7.03 16.25 -5.98
CA LEU A 239 8.09 16.96 -5.27
C LEU A 239 7.86 18.48 -5.17
N TYR A 240 7.12 19.08 -6.10
CA TYR A 240 6.74 20.50 -6.03
C TYR A 240 5.70 20.80 -4.92
N HIS A 241 4.90 19.80 -4.53
CA HIS A 241 3.80 19.97 -3.57
C HIS A 241 4.08 19.43 -2.16
N VAL A 242 5.33 19.06 -1.87
CA VAL A 242 5.75 18.53 -0.58
C VAL A 242 6.85 19.36 0.08
N THR A 243 6.88 19.33 1.40
CA THR A 243 8.01 19.79 2.22
C THR A 243 8.67 18.58 2.89
N PRO A 244 9.99 18.37 2.73
CA PRO A 244 10.72 17.36 3.48
C PRO A 244 10.64 17.59 5.00
N MET A 245 10.12 16.61 5.73
CA MET A 245 9.96 16.65 7.20
C MET A 245 10.83 15.56 7.85
N LEU A 246 11.63 15.92 8.84
CA LEU A 246 12.24 14.97 9.77
C LEU A 246 11.21 14.64 10.86
N ASN A 247 10.54 13.49 10.73
CA ASN A 247 9.28 13.16 11.39
C ASN A 247 8.18 14.22 11.15
N TYR A 248 8.00 15.14 12.10
CA TYR A 248 6.99 16.21 12.06
C TYR A 248 7.63 17.62 12.07
N THR A 249 8.95 17.72 11.81
CA THR A 249 9.70 18.98 11.81
C THR A 249 10.20 19.26 10.39
N PRO A 250 9.92 20.42 9.78
CA PRO A 250 10.41 20.74 8.45
C PRO A 250 11.93 20.84 8.43
N ILE A 251 12.55 20.28 7.38
CA ILE A 251 13.99 20.34 7.13
C ILE A 251 14.35 21.64 6.41
N GLN A 252 13.50 22.07 5.47
CA GLN A 252 13.65 23.26 4.62
C GLN A 252 12.33 24.05 4.57
N SER A 253 12.31 25.18 3.84
CA SER A 253 11.07 25.96 3.66
C SER A 253 10.14 25.26 2.66
N ASP A 254 8.84 25.51 2.82
CA ASP A 254 7.79 25.23 1.84
C ASP A 254 7.95 25.97 0.50
N GLU A 255 8.64 27.12 0.49
CA GLU A 255 9.08 27.83 -0.72
C GLU A 255 10.27 27.16 -1.45
N GLU A 256 10.93 26.16 -0.85
CA GLU A 256 12.11 25.48 -1.40
C GLU A 256 11.75 24.02 -1.74
N HIS A 257 11.40 23.77 -3.01
CA HIS A 257 10.96 22.45 -3.46
C HIS A 257 12.14 21.50 -3.73
N PRO A 258 12.17 20.28 -3.14
CA PRO A 258 13.20 19.28 -3.43
C PRO A 258 13.16 18.84 -4.90
N THR A 259 14.29 18.50 -5.52
CA THR A 259 14.34 18.15 -6.95
C THR A 259 14.79 16.72 -7.20
N LEU A 260 14.49 16.19 -8.38
CA LEU A 260 14.95 14.87 -8.81
C LEU A 260 16.49 14.72 -8.90
N GLN A 261 17.23 15.84 -8.93
CA GLN A 261 18.70 15.90 -9.01
C GLN A 261 19.39 16.04 -7.63
N ASP A 262 18.64 16.20 -6.54
CA ASP A 262 19.23 16.37 -5.20
C ASP A 262 18.43 15.77 -4.03
N LEU A 263 17.37 15.01 -4.31
CA LEU A 263 16.59 14.28 -3.30
C LEU A 263 17.44 13.32 -2.45
N ASP A 264 18.55 12.79 -3.00
CA ASP A 264 19.49 11.93 -2.29
C ASP A 264 20.20 12.65 -1.13
N ARG A 265 20.36 13.99 -1.20
CA ARG A 265 20.98 14.78 -0.15
C ARG A 265 20.19 14.77 1.15
N LEU A 266 18.88 14.57 1.08
CA LEU A 266 18.03 14.43 2.28
C LEU A 266 18.47 13.24 3.16
N ASN A 267 19.21 12.28 2.63
CA ASN A 267 19.80 11.18 3.39
C ASN A 267 20.85 11.64 4.43
N GLU A 268 21.34 12.88 4.39
CA GLU A 268 22.19 13.43 5.46
C GLU A 268 21.44 13.48 6.82
N TRP A 269 20.11 13.52 6.79
CA TRP A 269 19.24 13.54 7.96
C TRP A 269 18.87 12.11 8.39
N GLN A 270 19.68 11.55 9.29
CA GLN A 270 19.47 10.21 9.86
C GLN A 270 19.36 9.11 8.80
N GLU A 271 20.28 9.13 7.83
CA GLU A 271 20.33 8.20 6.68
C GLU A 271 19.06 8.21 5.80
N GLY A 272 18.17 9.20 5.99
CA GLY A 272 16.87 9.32 5.32
C GLY A 272 15.74 8.54 5.99
N GLU A 273 16.01 7.67 6.97
CA GLU A 273 15.04 6.73 7.59
C GLU A 273 13.77 7.43 8.09
N PHE A 274 13.93 8.61 8.69
CA PHE A 274 12.83 9.39 9.27
C PHE A 274 12.49 10.65 8.48
N VAL A 275 12.85 10.70 7.19
CA VAL A 275 12.50 11.80 6.28
C VAL A 275 11.23 11.45 5.50
N TYR A 276 10.24 12.34 5.57
CA TYR A 276 8.91 12.20 4.98
C TYR A 276 8.64 13.34 4.02
N LEU A 277 8.36 13.03 2.75
CA LEU A 277 7.93 14.00 1.74
C LEU A 277 6.47 14.38 1.99
N THR A 278 6.25 15.34 2.89
CA THR A 278 4.92 15.62 3.45
C THR A 278 4.18 16.65 2.59
N SER A 279 2.95 16.33 2.21
CA SER A 279 2.04 17.19 1.44
C SER A 279 1.83 18.54 2.11
N ASN A 280 2.04 19.61 1.33
CA ASN A 280 1.71 20.98 1.73
C ASN A 280 0.19 21.21 1.74
N ASP A 281 -0.55 20.45 0.93
CA ASP A 281 -2.00 20.54 0.77
C ASP A 281 -2.76 19.51 1.63
N ASN A 282 -4.00 19.82 2.00
CA ASN A 282 -4.87 18.83 2.62
C ASN A 282 -5.47 17.87 1.59
N VAL A 283 -5.08 16.61 1.66
CA VAL A 283 -5.55 15.52 0.78
C VAL A 283 -7.08 15.32 0.76
N GLU A 284 -7.79 15.66 1.84
CA GLU A 284 -9.26 15.61 1.85
C GLU A 284 -9.92 16.69 0.99
N ASP A 285 -9.22 17.77 0.68
CA ASP A 285 -9.71 18.89 -0.14
C ASP A 285 -9.47 18.67 -1.66
N ARG A 286 -8.85 17.52 -1.99
CA ARG A 286 -8.57 16.99 -3.35
C ARG A 286 -7.88 18.03 -4.27
N PRO A 287 -6.64 18.43 -3.98
CA PRO A 287 -5.90 19.34 -4.86
C PRO A 287 -5.60 18.64 -6.21
N PRO A 288 -5.56 19.37 -7.35
CA PRO A 288 -5.49 18.77 -8.67
C PRO A 288 -4.29 17.85 -8.92
N TRP A 289 -3.13 18.12 -8.30
CA TRP A 289 -1.90 17.32 -8.41
C TRP A 289 -2.00 15.96 -7.69
N ILE A 290 -2.88 15.84 -6.70
CA ILE A 290 -3.23 14.57 -6.04
C ILE A 290 -4.24 13.80 -6.87
N GLU A 291 -5.29 14.47 -7.39
CA GLU A 291 -6.30 13.81 -8.23
C GLU A 291 -5.71 13.31 -9.54
N GLY A 292 -4.76 14.03 -10.14
CA GLY A 292 -4.09 13.63 -11.36
C GLY A 292 -4.97 13.61 -12.62
N GLU A 293 -6.13 14.29 -12.64
CA GLU A 293 -7.10 14.22 -13.78
C GLU A 293 -6.47 14.54 -15.15
N LYS A 294 -5.39 15.33 -15.20
CA LYS A 294 -4.62 15.63 -16.42
C LYS A 294 -3.70 14.50 -16.93
N ASN A 295 -3.56 13.44 -16.14
CA ASN A 295 -2.74 12.26 -16.39
C ASN A 295 -3.60 11.03 -16.74
N ILE A 296 -4.92 11.20 -16.90
CA ILE A 296 -5.78 10.19 -17.55
C ILE A 296 -5.17 9.88 -18.93
N PRO A 297 -4.95 8.60 -19.28
CA PRO A 297 -4.43 8.22 -20.60
C PRO A 297 -5.29 8.76 -21.74
N ASP A 298 -4.65 9.33 -22.77
CA ASP A 298 -5.32 9.76 -24.00
C ASP A 298 -6.08 8.57 -24.64
N ASP A 299 -7.36 8.76 -24.98
CA ASP A 299 -8.14 7.75 -25.71
C ASP A 299 -7.38 7.34 -26.99
N PRO A 300 -7.29 6.04 -27.31
CA PRO A 300 -6.66 5.61 -28.56
C PRO A 300 -7.47 6.10 -29.77
N ASP A 301 -6.76 6.45 -30.86
CA ASP A 301 -7.37 6.89 -32.12
C ASP A 301 -8.56 5.99 -32.54
N ASP A 302 -9.64 6.61 -33.03
CA ASP A 302 -10.95 5.99 -33.37
C ASP A 302 -10.89 4.73 -34.27
N ASP A 303 -9.75 4.45 -34.90
CA ASP A 303 -9.51 3.29 -35.76
C ASP A 303 -9.20 1.99 -34.98
N LEU A 304 -9.18 2.00 -33.64
CA LEU A 304 -9.12 0.75 -32.87
C LEU A 304 -10.45 -0.01 -32.90
N GLU A 305 -10.62 -0.87 -33.91
CA GLU A 305 -11.47 -2.06 -33.81
C GLU A 305 -10.92 -2.99 -32.71
N LEU A 306 -11.23 -2.66 -31.46
CA LEU A 306 -11.01 -3.53 -30.32
C LEU A 306 -11.96 -4.73 -30.45
N SER A 307 -11.46 -5.82 -31.04
CA SER A 307 -12.18 -7.10 -31.17
C SER A 307 -12.28 -7.80 -29.80
N TRP A 308 -13.06 -7.20 -28.91
CA TRP A 308 -13.08 -7.43 -27.48
C TRP A 308 -13.52 -8.78 -26.89
N PRO A 309 -14.31 -9.69 -27.53
CA PRO A 309 -15.06 -10.65 -26.72
C PRO A 309 -14.25 -11.80 -26.08
N ASP A 310 -13.06 -12.15 -26.61
CA ASP A 310 -12.65 -13.56 -26.57
C ASP A 310 -11.13 -13.88 -26.41
N TRP A 311 -10.30 -13.07 -25.73
CA TRP A 311 -9.00 -13.59 -25.27
C TRP A 311 -9.23 -14.53 -24.07
N ASP A 312 -9.19 -15.85 -24.30
CA ASP A 312 -9.50 -16.86 -23.28
C ASP A 312 -8.26 -17.35 -22.50
N GLY A 313 -7.05 -17.00 -22.97
CA GLY A 313 -5.78 -17.38 -22.36
C GLY A 313 -5.52 -18.88 -22.26
N ARG A 314 -6.23 -19.72 -23.01
CA ARG A 314 -6.17 -21.17 -22.84
C ARG A 314 -4.89 -21.75 -23.45
N ILE A 315 -3.89 -21.92 -22.59
CA ILE A 315 -2.84 -22.93 -22.80
C ILE A 315 -3.45 -24.29 -22.42
N ASP A 316 -3.99 -25.01 -23.41
CA ASP A 316 -4.46 -26.38 -23.21
C ASP A 316 -3.26 -27.33 -23.03
N GLY A 317 -2.80 -27.48 -21.78
CA GLY A 317 -1.71 -28.38 -21.39
C GLY A 317 -0.51 -27.67 -20.74
N PRO A 318 0.66 -28.32 -20.66
CA PRO A 318 1.87 -27.70 -20.12
C PRO A 318 2.35 -26.56 -21.04
N ILE A 319 2.95 -25.54 -20.44
CA ILE A 319 3.45 -24.37 -21.18
C ILE A 319 4.56 -24.79 -22.15
N PRO A 320 4.51 -24.39 -23.44
CA PRO A 320 5.54 -24.76 -24.41
C PRO A 320 6.95 -24.33 -23.98
N GLY A 321 7.81 -25.32 -23.73
CA GLY A 321 9.21 -25.11 -23.32
C GLY A 321 9.45 -24.95 -21.82
N ASP A 322 8.41 -24.98 -20.97
CA ASP A 322 8.51 -24.87 -19.51
C ASP A 322 8.79 -26.25 -18.86
N THR A 323 9.94 -26.85 -19.17
CA THR A 323 10.39 -28.10 -18.51
C THR A 323 11.28 -27.78 -17.30
N PRO A 324 11.41 -28.68 -16.30
CA PRO A 324 12.30 -28.45 -15.16
C PRO A 324 13.74 -28.10 -15.54
N GLU A 325 14.27 -28.74 -16.58
CA GLU A 325 15.62 -28.51 -17.12
C GLU A 325 15.75 -27.15 -17.81
N GLU A 326 14.66 -26.60 -18.36
CA GLU A 326 14.63 -25.25 -18.94
C GLU A 326 14.45 -24.19 -17.85
N ARG A 327 13.47 -24.38 -16.97
CA ARG A 327 13.13 -23.45 -15.89
C ARG A 327 14.30 -23.23 -14.93
N SER A 328 15.05 -24.28 -14.60
CA SER A 328 16.26 -24.20 -13.76
C SER A 328 17.37 -23.29 -14.32
N GLN A 329 17.34 -22.91 -15.60
CA GLN A 329 18.32 -22.01 -16.21
C GLN A 329 18.04 -20.52 -15.95
N TRP A 330 16.84 -20.15 -15.49
CA TRP A 330 16.44 -18.75 -15.29
C TRP A 330 15.61 -18.47 -14.02
N TYR A 331 15.12 -19.50 -13.34
CA TYR A 331 14.26 -19.39 -12.17
C TYR A 331 14.94 -18.78 -10.94
N ASP A 332 16.19 -19.14 -10.67
CA ASP A 332 16.96 -18.71 -9.48
C ASP A 332 18.37 -18.30 -9.91
N THR A 333 18.63 -16.98 -9.98
CA THR A 333 19.92 -16.46 -10.44
C THR A 333 21.05 -16.58 -9.41
N GLY A 334 20.72 -16.70 -8.12
CA GLY A 334 21.70 -16.86 -7.05
C GLY A 334 22.39 -18.23 -7.11
N ARG A 335 21.62 -19.29 -7.41
CA ARG A 335 22.16 -20.64 -7.59
C ARG A 335 22.99 -20.77 -8.88
N LEU A 336 22.59 -20.11 -9.97
CA LEU A 336 23.37 -20.08 -11.22
C LEU A 336 24.78 -19.53 -10.99
N SER A 337 24.89 -18.35 -10.38
CA SER A 337 26.16 -17.69 -10.03
C SER A 337 27.04 -18.51 -9.08
N SER A 338 26.43 -19.37 -8.26
CA SER A 338 27.12 -20.19 -7.25
C SER A 338 27.61 -21.56 -7.76
N SER A 339 27.22 -21.97 -8.97
CA SER A 339 27.32 -23.35 -9.49
C SER A 339 28.74 -23.87 -9.82
N LYS A 340 29.61 -23.97 -8.81
CA LYS A 340 30.84 -24.79 -8.86
C LYS A 340 30.66 -26.18 -8.22
N GLY A 341 29.79 -26.99 -8.84
CA GLY A 341 29.97 -28.46 -8.85
C GLY A 341 29.33 -29.28 -7.73
N GLU A 342 28.06 -29.02 -7.38
CA GLU A 342 27.20 -30.01 -6.69
C GLU A 342 26.10 -30.55 -7.63
N ASP A 343 25.66 -31.78 -7.35
CA ASP A 343 24.75 -32.60 -8.17
C ASP A 343 23.28 -32.19 -7.95
N ASP A 344 22.95 -30.99 -8.42
CA ASP A 344 21.68 -30.31 -8.16
C ASP A 344 20.56 -30.72 -9.13
N SER A 345 20.03 -31.93 -8.95
CA SER A 345 18.75 -32.34 -9.55
C SER A 345 17.58 -31.61 -8.87
N TRP A 346 17.17 -30.47 -9.43
CA TRP A 346 15.96 -29.76 -9.00
C TRP A 346 14.70 -30.65 -9.01
N SER A 347 13.89 -30.62 -7.96
CA SER A 347 12.52 -31.14 -8.03
C SER A 347 11.58 -30.11 -8.69
N PRO A 348 10.45 -30.54 -9.27
CA PRO A 348 9.41 -29.61 -9.73
C PRO A 348 8.91 -28.69 -8.61
N GLU A 349 8.82 -29.19 -7.37
CA GLU A 349 8.39 -28.42 -6.21
C GLU A 349 9.38 -27.28 -5.88
N ASP A 350 10.70 -27.54 -5.94
CA ASP A 350 11.73 -26.50 -5.74
C ASP A 350 11.66 -25.40 -6.82
N LEU A 351 11.29 -25.78 -8.04
CA LEU A 351 11.07 -24.90 -9.20
C LEU A 351 9.68 -24.24 -9.22
N GLY A 352 8.93 -24.33 -8.11
CA GLY A 352 7.65 -23.63 -7.95
C GLY A 352 6.52 -24.14 -8.83
N TYR A 353 6.58 -25.38 -9.32
CA TYR A 353 5.43 -26.04 -9.94
C TYR A 353 4.41 -26.42 -8.86
N LEU A 354 3.12 -26.18 -9.13
CA LEU A 354 2.02 -26.59 -8.26
C LEU A 354 1.84 -28.11 -8.27
N ARG A 355 1.54 -28.70 -7.11
CA ARG A 355 1.35 -30.16 -6.99
C ARG A 355 -0.01 -30.56 -7.58
N PRO A 356 -0.16 -31.77 -8.17
CA PRO A 356 -1.45 -32.25 -8.68
C PRO A 356 -2.59 -32.27 -7.65
N GLU A 357 -2.28 -32.41 -6.37
CA GLU A 357 -3.24 -32.34 -5.26
C GLU A 357 -3.82 -30.93 -5.06
N ASP A 358 -3.01 -29.89 -5.29
CA ASP A 358 -3.42 -28.48 -5.23
C ASP A 358 -4.26 -28.09 -6.47
N LEU A 359 -4.26 -28.95 -7.51
CA LEU A 359 -5.09 -28.86 -8.71
C LEU A 359 -6.40 -29.67 -8.59
N ALA A 360 -6.75 -30.23 -7.42
CA ALA A 360 -7.87 -31.19 -7.31
C ALA A 360 -9.29 -30.62 -7.54
N ASP A 361 -9.46 -29.30 -7.74
CA ASP A 361 -10.74 -28.67 -8.15
C ASP A 361 -10.85 -28.48 -9.69
N GLU A 362 -9.95 -29.08 -10.47
CA GLU A 362 -9.84 -28.96 -11.93
C GLU A 362 -11.08 -29.44 -12.70
N ASP A 363 -11.78 -30.49 -12.25
CA ASP A 363 -12.96 -31.01 -12.99
C ASP A 363 -14.12 -30.00 -13.03
N VAL A 364 -14.37 -29.29 -11.92
CA VAL A 364 -15.41 -28.25 -11.84
C VAL A 364 -14.95 -26.97 -12.55
N ARG A 365 -13.64 -26.65 -12.49
CA ARG A 365 -13.04 -25.56 -13.26
C ARG A 365 -13.15 -25.80 -14.78
N THR A 366 -12.97 -27.04 -15.24
CA THR A 366 -13.10 -27.43 -16.66
C THR A 366 -14.52 -27.26 -17.19
N GLU A 367 -15.55 -27.39 -16.35
CA GLU A 367 -16.93 -27.08 -16.74
C GLU A 367 -17.22 -25.57 -16.78
N LEU A 368 -16.52 -24.75 -15.99
CA LEU A 368 -16.59 -23.29 -16.04
C LEU A 368 -15.76 -22.67 -17.17
N ARG A 369 -14.69 -23.34 -17.64
CA ARG A 369 -13.88 -22.94 -18.82
C ARG A 369 -14.65 -22.81 -20.14
N LYS A 370 -15.93 -23.16 -20.19
CA LYS A 370 -16.72 -23.34 -21.44
C LYS A 370 -17.42 -22.11 -22.01
N ARG A 371 -16.97 -20.88 -21.76
CA ARG A 371 -17.52 -19.68 -22.40
C ARG A 371 -16.45 -18.68 -22.82
N PHE A 372 -16.76 -18.00 -23.93
CA PHE A 372 -15.93 -17.03 -24.66
C PHE A 372 -14.78 -17.69 -25.47
N GLY A 373 -14.47 -17.10 -26.62
CA GLY A 373 -13.96 -17.71 -27.87
C GLY A 373 -12.47 -18.07 -27.93
N GLY A 374 -11.65 -17.56 -28.87
CA GLY A 374 -11.94 -16.67 -30.03
C GLY A 374 -10.68 -16.31 -30.83
N GLU A 375 -10.52 -15.06 -31.33
CA GLU A 375 -9.39 -14.68 -32.19
C GLU A 375 -8.41 -13.63 -31.58
N PRO A 376 -7.08 -13.74 -31.86
CA PRO A 376 -6.06 -12.82 -31.33
C PRO A 376 -6.20 -11.38 -31.83
N ILE A 377 -6.12 -10.41 -30.92
CA ILE A 377 -6.25 -8.98 -31.23
C ILE A 377 -4.96 -8.44 -31.88
N HIS A 378 -5.09 -7.83 -33.06
CA HIS A 378 -4.00 -7.13 -33.74
C HIS A 378 -4.20 -5.61 -33.61
N VAL A 379 -3.32 -4.94 -32.87
CA VAL A 379 -3.33 -3.49 -32.69
C VAL A 379 -2.08 -2.91 -33.36
N GLU A 380 -2.27 -2.10 -34.41
CA GLU A 380 -1.16 -1.46 -35.13
C GLU A 380 -0.55 -0.26 -34.39
N LYS A 381 -1.32 0.38 -33.49
CA LYS A 381 -0.85 1.42 -32.56
C LYS A 381 -1.62 1.33 -31.24
N THR A 382 -0.93 1.18 -30.12
CA THR A 382 -1.52 1.47 -28.82
C THR A 382 -1.56 2.98 -28.61
N GLY A 383 -2.76 3.53 -28.35
CA GLY A 383 -2.90 4.85 -27.73
C GLY A 383 -2.68 4.75 -26.22
N GLY A 384 -3.31 5.63 -25.43
CA GLY A 384 -3.20 5.53 -23.98
C GLY A 384 -1.96 6.20 -23.40
N ARG A 385 -1.47 7.29 -24.00
CA ARG A 385 -0.36 8.05 -23.41
C ARG A 385 -0.87 8.79 -22.17
N SER A 386 -0.21 8.59 -21.02
CA SER A 386 -0.39 9.46 -19.84
C SER A 386 0.65 10.59 -19.84
N ASN A 387 0.28 11.75 -19.28
CA ASN A 387 1.24 12.80 -18.96
C ASN A 387 2.14 12.47 -17.76
N ALA A 388 1.73 11.53 -16.89
CA ALA A 388 2.61 10.96 -15.87
C ALA A 388 3.61 9.97 -16.51
N PRO A 389 4.92 10.08 -16.23
CA PRO A 389 5.90 9.13 -16.71
C PRO A 389 5.89 7.84 -15.89
N ALA A 390 5.93 6.68 -16.56
CA ALA A 390 6.31 5.43 -15.93
C ALA A 390 7.84 5.37 -15.74
N ILE A 391 8.33 4.46 -14.89
CA ILE A 391 9.77 4.27 -14.68
C ILE A 391 10.19 2.84 -15.00
N LEU A 392 11.11 2.69 -15.94
CA LEU A 392 11.69 1.40 -16.35
C LEU A 392 13.09 1.24 -15.76
N LEU A 393 13.28 0.24 -14.91
CA LEU A 393 14.61 -0.20 -14.43
C LEU A 393 14.96 -1.55 -15.05
N VAL A 394 16.05 -1.61 -15.81
CA VAL A 394 16.53 -2.86 -16.44
C VAL A 394 17.82 -3.33 -15.77
N MET A 395 17.84 -4.59 -15.34
CA MET A 395 18.99 -5.25 -14.72
C MET A 395 19.40 -6.47 -15.54
N ASP A 396 20.66 -6.53 -15.96
CA ASP A 396 21.30 -7.76 -16.41
C ASP A 396 21.69 -8.58 -15.17
N LYS A 397 21.20 -9.82 -15.08
CA LYS A 397 21.47 -10.75 -13.97
C LYS A 397 22.57 -11.75 -14.32
N GLY A 398 23.18 -11.64 -15.49
CA GLY A 398 24.07 -12.63 -16.05
C GLY A 398 23.31 -13.86 -16.57
N HIS A 399 24.04 -14.82 -17.14
CA HIS A 399 23.51 -16.09 -17.63
C HIS A 399 22.33 -15.96 -18.63
N GLY A 400 22.25 -14.85 -19.37
CA GLY A 400 21.15 -14.57 -20.30
C GLY A 400 19.85 -14.11 -19.65
N VAL A 401 19.82 -13.95 -18.32
CA VAL A 401 18.65 -13.49 -17.56
C VAL A 401 18.67 -11.96 -17.45
N VAL A 402 17.57 -11.33 -17.84
CA VAL A 402 17.36 -9.88 -17.72
C VAL A 402 16.03 -9.62 -17.04
N ASP A 403 16.02 -8.77 -16.02
CA ASP A 403 14.83 -8.35 -15.29
C ASP A 403 14.49 -6.90 -15.66
N ALA A 404 13.29 -6.68 -16.18
CA ALA A 404 12.75 -5.36 -16.48
C ALA A 404 11.61 -5.01 -15.52
N PHE A 405 11.88 -4.09 -14.60
CA PHE A 405 10.91 -3.57 -13.65
C PHE A 405 10.25 -2.31 -14.22
N TRP A 406 8.93 -2.28 -14.20
CA TRP A 406 8.11 -1.12 -14.53
C TRP A 406 7.43 -0.63 -13.27
N PHE A 407 7.76 0.60 -12.85
CA PHE A 407 7.20 1.28 -11.69
C PHE A 407 6.17 2.32 -12.13
N TYR A 408 5.11 2.41 -11.33
CA TYR A 408 3.98 3.30 -11.51
C TYR A 408 3.83 4.11 -10.23
N PHE A 409 3.85 5.43 -10.36
CA PHE A 409 3.69 6.35 -9.24
C PHE A 409 2.26 6.91 -9.21
N TYR A 410 1.72 7.11 -8.02
CA TYR A 410 0.48 7.86 -7.80
C TYR A 410 0.70 8.85 -6.66
N SER A 411 0.14 10.05 -6.75
CA SER A 411 0.33 11.08 -5.71
C SER A 411 -0.37 10.75 -4.38
N PHE A 412 -1.32 9.80 -4.37
CA PHE A 412 -2.09 9.43 -3.19
C PHE A 412 -2.73 8.03 -3.34
N ASN A 413 -2.50 7.13 -2.38
CA ASN A 413 -3.21 5.86 -2.26
C ASN A 413 -4.50 6.04 -1.45
N LEU A 414 -5.63 5.67 -2.06
CA LEU A 414 -6.93 5.58 -1.40
C LEU A 414 -7.16 4.16 -0.87
N GLY A 415 -6.57 3.90 0.30
CA GLY A 415 -6.60 2.63 1.02
C GLY A 415 -8.00 2.06 1.31
N ASN A 416 -8.05 0.82 1.79
CA ASN A 416 -9.23 -0.03 1.63
C ASN A 416 -10.37 0.16 2.65
N VAL A 417 -11.54 -0.40 2.30
CA VAL A 417 -12.79 -0.21 3.06
C VAL A 417 -13.22 -1.48 3.79
N VAL A 418 -13.28 -1.42 5.12
CA VAL A 418 -13.82 -2.48 5.98
C VAL A 418 -15.04 -1.95 6.75
N LEU A 419 -16.18 -2.64 6.66
CA LEU A 419 -17.43 -2.27 7.34
C LEU A 419 -17.89 -0.81 7.07
N ASN A 420 -17.66 -0.31 5.85
CA ASN A 420 -17.94 1.07 5.41
C ASN A 420 -17.04 2.16 6.06
N VAL A 421 -15.81 1.79 6.43
CA VAL A 421 -14.79 2.63 7.06
C VAL A 421 -13.47 2.45 6.31
N ARG A 422 -12.73 3.53 6.06
CA ARG A 422 -11.50 3.50 5.25
C ARG A 422 -10.24 3.47 6.12
N PHE A 423 -9.23 2.70 5.69
CA PHE A 423 -7.94 2.55 6.38
C PHE A 423 -6.79 2.48 5.38
N GLY A 424 -5.59 2.86 5.81
CA GLY A 424 -4.37 2.71 5.01
C GLY A 424 -4.19 3.74 3.90
N ASN A 425 -4.92 4.86 3.92
CA ASN A 425 -4.65 5.97 3.00
C ASN A 425 -3.24 6.51 3.22
N HIS A 426 -2.56 6.96 2.16
CA HIS A 426 -1.26 7.61 2.29
C HIS A 426 -0.96 8.51 1.09
N VAL A 427 -0.17 9.55 1.32
CA VAL A 427 0.40 10.38 0.25
C VAL A 427 1.53 9.60 -0.42
N GLY A 428 1.64 9.75 -1.73
CA GLY A 428 2.53 8.98 -2.61
C GLY A 428 2.19 7.49 -2.67
N ASP A 429 2.55 6.83 -3.76
CA ASP A 429 2.36 5.39 -3.91
C ASP A 429 3.32 4.82 -4.96
N TRP A 430 3.81 3.60 -4.74
CA TRP A 430 4.77 2.93 -5.61
C TRP A 430 4.35 1.48 -5.88
N GLU A 431 3.64 1.28 -6.99
CA GLU A 431 3.29 -0.03 -7.50
C GLU A 431 4.20 -0.43 -8.68
N HIS A 432 4.32 -1.72 -8.96
CA HIS A 432 5.22 -2.21 -10.00
C HIS A 432 4.83 -3.56 -10.61
N CYS A 433 5.41 -3.83 -11.77
CA CYS A 433 5.52 -5.18 -12.28
C CYS A 433 6.93 -5.48 -12.77
N LEU A 434 7.30 -6.76 -12.77
CA LEU A 434 8.54 -7.28 -13.35
C LEU A 434 8.19 -8.13 -14.57
N VAL A 435 8.95 -7.98 -15.66
CA VAL A 435 9.08 -8.96 -16.74
C VAL A 435 10.48 -9.58 -16.69
N ARG A 436 10.58 -10.89 -16.46
CA ARG A 436 11.85 -11.65 -16.55
C ARG A 436 12.01 -12.25 -17.93
N PHE A 437 13.18 -12.01 -18.52
CA PHE A 437 13.62 -12.58 -19.79
C PHE A 437 14.72 -13.62 -19.57
N HIS A 438 14.79 -14.62 -20.46
CA HIS A 438 15.94 -15.51 -20.63
C HIS A 438 16.25 -15.62 -22.13
N ASP A 439 17.49 -15.32 -22.51
CA ASP A 439 17.95 -15.22 -23.91
C ASP A 439 17.03 -14.34 -24.79
N GLY A 440 16.58 -13.22 -24.23
CA GLY A 440 15.70 -12.26 -24.90
C GLY A 440 14.24 -12.69 -25.08
N LYS A 441 13.81 -13.81 -24.49
CA LYS A 441 12.41 -14.26 -24.49
C LYS A 441 11.78 -14.06 -23.12
N PRO A 442 10.57 -13.48 -23.01
CA PRO A 442 9.89 -13.36 -21.72
C PRO A 442 9.53 -14.75 -21.17
N LYS A 443 9.65 -14.91 -19.85
CA LYS A 443 9.43 -16.19 -19.16
C LYS A 443 8.36 -16.08 -18.09
N ALA A 444 8.54 -15.11 -17.20
CA ALA A 444 7.67 -14.90 -16.07
C ALA A 444 7.46 -13.41 -15.80
N LEU A 445 6.37 -13.15 -15.12
CA LEU A 445 5.86 -11.85 -14.73
C LEU A 445 5.64 -11.86 -13.22
N PHE A 446 5.74 -10.70 -12.60
CA PHE A 446 5.29 -10.49 -11.22
C PHE A 446 4.53 -9.18 -11.15
N PHE A 447 3.38 -9.17 -10.48
CA PHE A 447 2.54 -8.00 -10.26
C PHE A 447 2.48 -7.73 -8.75
N SER A 448 2.85 -6.53 -8.30
CA SER A 448 2.77 -6.19 -6.87
C SER A 448 1.33 -5.93 -6.43
N ALA A 449 1.04 -6.32 -5.20
CA ALA A 449 -0.21 -6.02 -4.53
C ALA A 449 0.11 -5.74 -3.06
N HIS A 450 0.03 -4.46 -2.67
CA HIS A 450 0.32 -4.00 -1.32
C HIS A 450 1.77 -4.34 -0.89
N SER A 451 1.96 -5.10 0.20
CA SER A 451 3.28 -5.54 0.68
C SER A 451 3.81 -6.82 0.01
N ALA A 452 3.08 -7.37 -0.97
CA ALA A 452 3.41 -8.63 -1.63
C ALA A 452 3.05 -8.55 -3.13
N GLY A 453 2.62 -9.67 -3.72
CA GLY A 453 2.23 -9.77 -5.12
C GLY A 453 2.21 -11.22 -5.58
N GLU A 454 1.91 -11.43 -6.86
CA GLU A 454 1.80 -12.77 -7.45
C GLU A 454 2.63 -12.88 -8.73
N ALA A 455 3.26 -14.06 -8.93
CA ALA A 455 4.00 -14.37 -10.13
C ALA A 455 3.20 -15.24 -11.10
N TYR A 456 3.34 -14.95 -12.39
CA TYR A 456 2.67 -15.63 -13.49
C TYR A 456 3.69 -16.02 -14.56
N SER A 457 3.44 -17.09 -15.29
CA SER A 457 4.17 -17.31 -16.54
C SER A 457 3.74 -16.27 -17.58
N TYR A 458 4.65 -15.86 -18.46
CA TYR A 458 4.34 -14.87 -19.51
C TYR A 458 3.20 -15.34 -20.42
N GLU A 459 3.12 -16.64 -20.71
CA GLU A 459 2.08 -17.19 -21.57
C GLU A 459 0.69 -17.13 -20.92
N ALA A 460 0.58 -17.25 -19.59
CA ALA A 460 -0.70 -17.30 -18.89
C ALA A 460 -1.46 -15.98 -18.79
N VAL A 461 -0.79 -14.82 -18.94
CA VAL A 461 -1.43 -13.51 -18.79
C VAL A 461 -2.06 -13.00 -20.08
N GLU A 462 -3.07 -12.13 -19.97
CA GLU A 462 -3.65 -11.46 -21.14
C GLU A 462 -2.61 -10.63 -21.89
N LYS A 463 -2.72 -10.58 -23.22
CA LYS A 463 -1.77 -9.90 -24.10
C LYS A 463 -2.49 -9.14 -25.22
N ILE A 464 -2.05 -7.90 -25.49
CA ILE A 464 -2.41 -7.15 -26.70
C ILE A 464 -1.18 -7.18 -27.62
N GLY A 465 -1.30 -7.86 -28.76
CA GLY A 465 -0.15 -8.24 -29.58
C GLY A 465 0.84 -9.11 -28.77
N GLN A 466 2.00 -8.56 -28.44
CA GLN A 466 3.03 -9.21 -27.61
C GLN A 466 3.14 -8.61 -26.19
N ARG A 467 2.31 -7.62 -25.86
CA ARG A 467 2.46 -6.84 -24.63
C ARG A 467 1.54 -7.37 -23.53
N PRO A 468 2.05 -7.78 -22.36
CA PRO A 468 1.23 -8.30 -21.28
C PRO A 468 0.32 -7.20 -20.71
N VAL A 469 -0.92 -7.56 -20.40
CA VAL A 469 -1.96 -6.69 -19.86
C VAL A 469 -2.05 -6.88 -18.36
N ILE A 470 -2.07 -5.77 -17.64
CA ILE A 470 -2.13 -5.67 -16.18
C ILE A 470 -3.32 -4.78 -15.80
N TYR A 471 -3.89 -4.99 -14.63
CA TYR A 471 -5.04 -4.24 -14.13
C TYR A 471 -4.69 -3.58 -12.80
N SER A 472 -4.75 -2.25 -12.76
CA SER A 472 -4.57 -1.45 -11.54
C SER A 472 -5.89 -1.38 -10.75
N ALA A 473 -5.84 -1.70 -9.47
CA ALA A 473 -7.00 -1.64 -8.59
C ALA A 473 -7.41 -0.20 -8.24
N MET A 474 -8.72 0.02 -8.09
CA MET A 474 -9.27 1.33 -7.74
C MET A 474 -8.75 1.81 -6.38
N GLY A 475 -7.95 2.88 -6.38
CA GLY A 475 -7.48 3.62 -5.22
C GLY A 475 -6.33 2.97 -4.45
N THR A 476 -6.31 1.65 -4.34
CA THR A 476 -5.20 0.89 -3.76
C THR A 476 -4.06 0.64 -4.74
N HIS A 477 -4.30 0.80 -6.05
CA HIS A 477 -3.39 0.63 -7.19
C HIS A 477 -2.71 -0.74 -7.34
N ALA A 478 -2.98 -1.69 -6.45
CA ALA A 478 -2.46 -3.06 -6.55
C ALA A 478 -2.72 -3.66 -7.94
N MET A 479 -1.71 -4.35 -8.46
CA MET A 479 -1.62 -4.81 -9.84
C MET A 479 -2.04 -6.27 -9.95
N TYR A 480 -3.03 -6.54 -10.80
CA TYR A 480 -3.62 -7.86 -10.97
C TYR A 480 -3.61 -8.35 -12.43
N ALA A 481 -3.71 -9.66 -12.62
CA ALA A 481 -3.76 -10.31 -13.92
C ALA A 481 -5.15 -10.27 -14.61
N THR A 482 -6.19 -9.81 -13.92
CA THR A 482 -7.58 -9.80 -14.41
C THR A 482 -8.39 -8.61 -13.93
N PRO A 483 -9.48 -8.26 -14.63
CA PRO A 483 -10.55 -7.44 -14.08
C PRO A 483 -11.43 -8.28 -13.15
N GLY A 484 -11.90 -7.70 -12.03
CA GLY A 484 -12.78 -8.37 -11.10
C GLY A 484 -12.70 -7.83 -9.67
N ILE A 485 -12.96 -8.73 -8.72
CA ILE A 485 -12.87 -8.50 -7.29
C ILE A 485 -11.80 -9.46 -6.76
N HIS A 486 -10.82 -8.91 -6.04
CA HIS A 486 -9.64 -9.61 -5.54
C HIS A 486 -9.63 -9.63 -4.02
N ALA A 487 -9.95 -10.76 -3.39
CA ALA A 487 -10.12 -10.86 -1.94
C ALA A 487 -8.90 -11.53 -1.27
N TYR A 488 -8.20 -10.80 -0.40
CA TYR A 488 -6.89 -11.25 0.12
C TYR A 488 -6.80 -11.38 1.66
N ILE A 489 -7.61 -10.65 2.45
CA ILE A 489 -7.57 -10.76 3.93
C ILE A 489 -8.99 -10.75 4.53
N LEU A 490 -9.21 -11.61 5.53
CA LEU A 490 -10.44 -11.89 6.30
C LEU A 490 -11.50 -12.84 5.68
N PRO A 491 -12.17 -13.67 6.52
CA PRO A 491 -13.34 -14.43 6.10
C PRO A 491 -14.42 -13.54 5.49
N TRP A 492 -15.14 -14.10 4.50
CA TRP A 492 -16.25 -13.45 3.78
C TRP A 492 -15.87 -12.29 2.84
N GLY A 493 -14.59 -12.07 2.54
CA GLY A 493 -14.16 -11.07 1.55
C GLY A 493 -14.34 -9.62 2.03
N LEU A 494 -14.21 -9.40 3.34
CA LEU A 494 -14.37 -8.09 3.98
C LEU A 494 -13.29 -7.07 3.58
N LEU A 495 -12.14 -7.54 3.09
CA LEU A 495 -11.12 -6.74 2.42
C LEU A 495 -10.97 -7.30 0.99
N HIS A 496 -11.16 -6.44 0.00
CA HIS A 496 -10.97 -6.79 -1.40
C HIS A 496 -10.64 -5.56 -2.22
N ASP A 497 -9.87 -5.77 -3.27
CA ASP A 497 -9.57 -4.80 -4.31
C ASP A 497 -10.53 -5.01 -5.49
N GLN A 498 -10.70 -3.98 -6.32
CA GLN A 498 -11.54 -4.03 -7.51
C GLN A 498 -10.81 -3.46 -8.72
N THR A 499 -10.81 -4.23 -9.80
CA THR A 499 -10.20 -3.94 -11.10
C THR A 499 -11.24 -4.02 -12.21
N ASP A 500 -11.08 -3.22 -13.27
CA ASP A 500 -11.93 -3.27 -14.46
C ASP A 500 -11.14 -2.81 -15.71
N ARG A 501 -11.79 -2.81 -16.88
CA ARG A 501 -11.24 -2.29 -18.14
C ARG A 501 -11.62 -0.82 -18.31
N GLY A 502 -11.03 0.06 -17.52
CA GLY A 502 -11.13 1.51 -17.71
C GLY A 502 -10.15 2.01 -18.79
N PRO A 503 -9.59 3.22 -18.66
CA PRO A 503 -8.59 3.74 -19.59
C PRO A 503 -7.39 2.79 -19.72
N LEU A 504 -6.99 2.50 -20.96
CA LEU A 504 -5.75 1.78 -21.24
C LEU A 504 -4.58 2.76 -21.16
N TRP A 505 -3.63 2.51 -20.29
CA TRP A 505 -2.36 3.20 -20.23
C TRP A 505 -1.28 2.40 -20.96
N ASP A 506 -0.52 3.10 -21.80
CA ASP A 506 0.71 2.64 -22.41
C ASP A 506 1.94 3.32 -21.77
N PRO A 507 2.64 2.62 -20.84
CA PRO A 507 3.88 3.09 -20.23
C PRO A 507 5.00 3.46 -21.21
N LEU A 508 5.05 2.89 -22.43
CA LEU A 508 6.12 3.20 -23.39
C LEU A 508 6.02 4.61 -23.97
N LEU A 509 4.82 5.18 -24.04
CA LEU A 509 4.60 6.48 -24.66
C LEU A 509 5.05 7.65 -23.77
N ASN A 510 5.37 7.37 -22.50
CA ASN A 510 5.95 8.31 -21.55
C ASN A 510 6.65 7.53 -20.42
N ALA A 511 7.95 7.24 -20.56
CA ALA A 511 8.72 6.53 -19.54
C ALA A 511 10.13 7.11 -19.38
N HIS A 512 10.61 7.20 -18.13
CA HIS A 512 12.03 7.36 -17.83
C HIS A 512 12.67 5.99 -17.66
N ALA A 513 13.67 5.68 -18.49
CA ALA A 513 14.27 4.37 -18.61
C ALA A 513 15.74 4.37 -18.17
N TYR A 514 16.11 3.39 -17.36
CA TYR A 514 17.40 3.29 -16.72
C TYR A 514 17.96 1.86 -16.80
N THR A 515 19.29 1.75 -16.84
CA THR A 515 19.97 0.49 -16.50
C THR A 515 20.50 0.56 -15.08
N TYR A 516 20.34 -0.52 -14.32
CA TYR A 516 20.75 -0.59 -12.93
C TYR A 516 21.71 -1.77 -12.74
N ASP A 517 22.86 -1.48 -12.13
CA ASP A 517 23.87 -2.46 -11.74
C ASP A 517 23.82 -2.55 -10.21
N TYR A 518 23.29 -3.65 -9.70
CA TYR A 518 23.07 -3.82 -8.27
C TYR A 518 24.38 -4.05 -7.51
N ASP A 519 25.34 -4.78 -8.09
CA ASP A 519 26.61 -5.11 -7.42
C ASP A 519 27.46 -3.86 -7.16
N SER A 520 27.29 -2.81 -7.97
CA SER A 520 27.90 -1.49 -7.75
C SER A 520 26.92 -0.40 -7.27
N ASP A 521 25.67 -0.75 -6.94
CA ASP A 521 24.58 0.17 -6.54
C ASP A 521 24.49 1.40 -7.47
N ASN A 522 24.55 1.16 -8.79
CA ASN A 522 24.79 2.19 -9.79
C ASN A 522 23.64 2.27 -10.82
N LEU A 523 22.79 3.28 -10.66
CA LEU A 523 21.74 3.64 -11.60
C LEU A 523 22.28 4.53 -12.71
N ARG A 524 21.90 4.22 -13.96
CA ARG A 524 22.34 4.95 -15.15
C ARG A 524 21.13 5.29 -16.02
N ALA A 525 20.96 6.58 -16.33
CA ALA A 525 20.04 7.02 -17.38
C ALA A 525 20.35 6.27 -18.68
N SER A 526 19.35 5.63 -19.28
CA SER A 526 19.54 4.78 -20.46
C SER A 526 19.82 5.61 -21.73
N THR A 527 20.22 4.95 -22.81
CA THR A 527 20.31 5.58 -24.14
C THR A 527 18.96 6.06 -24.69
N ALA A 528 17.83 5.59 -24.14
CA ALA A 528 16.48 6.02 -24.55
C ALA A 528 16.06 7.34 -23.88
N THR A 529 16.49 7.58 -22.63
CA THR A 529 16.22 8.80 -21.88
C THR A 529 17.49 9.32 -21.20
N PRO A 530 18.47 9.86 -21.97
CA PRO A 530 19.81 10.16 -21.49
C PRO A 530 19.91 11.35 -20.53
N SER A 531 18.86 12.17 -20.46
CA SER A 531 18.71 13.36 -19.60
C SER A 531 17.95 13.08 -18.30
N ALA A 532 17.47 11.85 -18.09
CA ALA A 532 16.70 11.50 -16.90
C ALA A 532 17.59 11.54 -15.64
N PRO A 533 17.20 12.28 -14.58
CA PRO A 533 17.96 12.39 -13.34
C PRO A 533 18.00 11.03 -12.60
N ILE A 534 19.03 10.80 -11.77
CA ILE A 534 19.24 9.50 -11.10
C ILE A 534 19.20 9.60 -9.58
N GLU A 535 19.35 10.80 -9.03
CA GLU A 535 19.53 11.07 -7.61
C GLU A 535 18.27 10.74 -6.80
N TRP A 536 17.08 11.00 -7.36
CA TRP A 536 15.78 10.61 -6.77
C TRP A 536 15.68 9.12 -6.38
N PHE A 537 16.35 8.22 -7.09
CA PHE A 537 16.31 6.78 -6.81
C PHE A 537 17.07 6.40 -5.52
N TYR A 538 18.03 7.24 -5.12
CA TYR A 538 18.86 7.03 -3.93
C TYR A 538 18.25 7.63 -2.66
N PHE A 539 17.11 8.35 -2.75
CA PHE A 539 16.40 8.82 -1.56
C PHE A 539 15.89 7.63 -0.72
N ASN A 540 16.34 7.55 0.53
CA ASN A 540 16.06 6.44 1.42
C ASN A 540 14.73 6.57 2.19
N GLY A 541 14.15 7.77 2.22
CA GLY A 541 12.99 8.09 3.04
C GLY A 541 11.64 7.73 2.42
N HIS A 542 10.60 8.28 3.03
CA HIS A 542 9.20 8.03 2.71
C HIS A 542 8.69 9.03 1.65
N TRP A 543 8.16 8.50 0.55
CA TRP A 543 7.44 9.22 -0.49
C TRP A 543 6.02 9.52 -0.02
N GLY A 544 5.91 10.41 0.96
CA GLY A 544 4.64 10.86 1.53
C GLY A 544 4.75 11.22 3.00
N ASP A 545 3.62 11.71 3.52
CA ASP A 545 3.43 12.11 4.91
C ASP A 545 3.80 11.00 5.91
N LYS A 546 4.25 11.41 7.10
CA LYS A 546 4.20 10.55 8.29
C LYS A 546 2.73 10.36 8.74
N PHE A 547 2.42 9.24 9.39
CA PHE A 547 1.19 9.01 10.15
C PHE A 547 0.68 10.31 10.80
N TYR A 548 -0.54 10.72 10.49
CA TYR A 548 -1.10 11.87 11.19
C TYR A 548 -1.27 11.53 12.67
N PRO A 549 -0.84 12.42 13.59
CA PRO A 549 -1.11 12.25 15.01
C PRO A 549 -2.62 12.08 15.23
N LEU A 550 -3.05 11.24 16.17
CA LEU A 550 -4.48 11.02 16.45
C LEU A 550 -5.28 12.30 16.80
N GLY A 551 -4.61 13.43 17.04
CA GLY A 551 -5.24 14.75 17.25
C GLY A 551 -5.57 15.51 15.97
N ASP A 552 -5.07 15.06 14.82
CA ASP A 552 -5.55 15.52 13.52
C ASP A 552 -7.00 15.06 13.31
N GLN A 553 -7.87 15.96 12.87
CA GLN A 553 -9.29 15.67 12.64
C GLN A 553 -9.56 14.73 11.46
N ARG A 554 -8.54 14.47 10.64
CA ARG A 554 -8.53 13.53 9.52
C ARG A 554 -8.19 12.11 10.01
N GLN A 555 -7.57 11.97 11.17
CA GLN A 555 -7.10 10.69 11.69
C GLN A 555 -8.12 9.99 12.61
N TYR A 556 -8.27 8.68 12.43
CA TYR A 556 -8.81 7.77 13.43
C TYR A 556 -8.11 6.40 13.36
N ARG A 557 -8.35 5.54 14.34
CA ARG A 557 -7.86 4.16 14.38
C ARG A 557 -8.95 3.20 14.84
N PHE A 558 -9.04 2.03 14.21
CA PHE A 558 -9.97 0.96 14.57
C PHE A 558 -9.26 -0.40 14.51
N ALA A 559 -9.32 -1.17 15.60
CA ALA A 559 -8.74 -2.52 15.66
C ALA A 559 -7.24 -2.60 15.28
N GLY A 560 -6.47 -1.54 15.54
CA GLY A 560 -5.05 -1.41 15.17
C GLY A 560 -4.81 -0.81 13.77
N GLN A 561 -5.84 -0.70 12.93
CA GLN A 561 -5.75 -0.11 11.59
C GLN A 561 -6.06 1.39 11.62
N TYR A 562 -5.22 2.19 10.97
CA TYR A 562 -5.26 3.65 10.96
C TYR A 562 -5.92 4.19 9.67
N HIS A 563 -6.56 5.38 9.73
CA HIS A 563 -7.09 6.03 8.52
C HIS A 563 -5.95 6.39 7.55
N TYR A 564 -4.98 7.19 8.00
CA TYR A 564 -3.73 7.43 7.28
C TYR A 564 -2.56 6.66 7.89
N VAL A 565 -1.61 6.28 7.04
CA VAL A 565 -0.33 5.61 7.36
C VAL A 565 0.84 6.37 6.71
N ASN A 566 2.07 5.99 7.03
CA ASN A 566 3.27 6.53 6.36
C ASN A 566 3.23 6.30 4.84
N GLY A 567 3.68 7.27 4.04
CA GLY A 567 3.98 7.06 2.60
C GLY A 567 5.02 5.95 2.39
N PRO A 568 5.08 5.29 1.21
CA PRO A 568 6.00 4.18 0.97
C PRO A 568 7.44 4.62 0.78
N VAL A 569 8.39 3.71 1.01
CA VAL A 569 9.78 3.88 0.53
C VAL A 569 9.89 3.66 -0.98
N GLY A 570 10.89 4.28 -1.60
CA GLY A 570 11.05 4.32 -3.06
C GLY A 570 11.44 2.98 -3.74
N PRO A 571 11.49 2.95 -5.08
CA PRO A 571 11.74 1.74 -5.88
C PRO A 571 13.00 0.93 -5.52
N ARG A 572 14.07 1.60 -5.05
CA ARG A 572 15.34 0.96 -4.63
C ARG A 572 15.13 -0.12 -3.55
N PHE A 573 14.09 0.01 -2.72
CA PHE A 573 13.77 -0.92 -1.63
C PHE A 573 12.81 -2.06 -2.02
N LYS A 574 12.34 -2.12 -3.27
CA LYS A 574 11.34 -3.10 -3.73
C LYS A 574 11.96 -4.47 -4.12
N HIS A 575 12.99 -4.88 -3.37
CA HIS A 575 13.76 -6.12 -3.54
C HIS A 575 14.21 -6.36 -4.99
N LEU A 576 14.95 -5.40 -5.56
CA LEU A 576 15.34 -5.40 -6.98
C LEU A 576 16.31 -6.53 -7.37
N ASN A 577 17.16 -7.00 -6.43
CA ASN A 577 18.11 -8.09 -6.71
C ASN A 577 17.65 -9.50 -6.38
N ARG A 578 16.35 -9.68 -6.14
CA ARG A 578 15.75 -11.01 -5.91
C ARG A 578 16.21 -12.04 -6.94
N HIS A 579 16.62 -13.21 -6.46
CA HIS A 579 17.09 -14.30 -7.31
C HIS A 579 15.95 -14.90 -8.14
N LYS A 580 14.75 -14.92 -7.56
CA LYS A 580 13.50 -15.42 -8.14
C LYS A 580 12.57 -14.26 -8.49
N VAL A 581 11.60 -14.47 -9.39
CA VAL A 581 10.70 -13.38 -9.82
C VAL A 581 9.76 -12.85 -8.73
N CYS A 582 9.43 -13.69 -7.74
CA CYS A 582 8.53 -13.36 -6.64
C CYS A 582 9.24 -12.50 -5.57
N GLN A 583 8.54 -11.53 -4.98
CA GLN A 583 9.12 -10.55 -4.04
C GLN A 583 9.51 -11.11 -2.65
N GLN A 584 9.08 -12.34 -2.31
CA GLN A 584 9.44 -13.04 -1.08
C GLN A 584 10.97 -13.20 -0.90
N ARG A 585 11.37 -13.69 0.28
CA ARG A 585 12.78 -14.00 0.58
C ARG A 585 13.32 -15.06 -0.38
N ASP A 586 14.59 -14.97 -0.74
CA ASP A 586 15.18 -15.86 -1.75
C ASP A 586 15.22 -17.33 -1.33
N GLU A 587 15.12 -17.66 -0.02
CA GLU A 587 15.01 -19.06 0.43
C GLU A 587 13.60 -19.64 0.23
N GLU A 588 12.58 -18.82 0.01
CA GLU A 588 11.19 -19.28 -0.17
C GLU A 588 10.95 -19.79 -1.61
N VAL A 589 9.97 -20.69 -1.77
CA VAL A 589 9.59 -21.21 -3.08
C VAL A 589 8.76 -20.16 -3.82
N CYS A 590 9.21 -19.77 -5.02
CA CYS A 590 8.52 -18.81 -5.86
C CYS A 590 7.51 -19.55 -6.76
N VAL A 591 6.25 -19.57 -6.36
CA VAL A 591 5.18 -20.22 -7.14
C VAL A 591 4.83 -19.34 -8.35
N ILE A 592 5.21 -19.79 -9.54
CA ILE A 592 4.87 -19.14 -10.81
C ILE A 592 3.58 -19.77 -11.35
N LYS A 593 2.50 -18.99 -11.38
CA LYS A 593 1.19 -19.46 -11.84
C LYS A 593 1.15 -19.64 -13.36
N ASN A 594 0.87 -20.86 -13.79
CA ASN A 594 0.68 -21.20 -15.20
C ASN A 594 -0.77 -20.97 -15.69
N TYR A 595 -1.61 -20.30 -14.90
CA TYR A 595 -3.01 -19.98 -15.22
C TYR A 595 -3.48 -18.71 -14.50
N ILE A 596 -4.58 -18.16 -14.99
CA ILE A 596 -5.36 -17.10 -14.34
C ILE A 596 -6.63 -17.70 -13.73
N GLY A 597 -6.94 -17.37 -12.47
CA GLY A 597 -8.26 -17.65 -11.87
C GLY A 597 -8.23 -17.94 -10.37
N GLU A 598 -9.02 -17.17 -9.61
CA GLU A 598 -9.19 -17.35 -8.16
C GLU A 598 -10.06 -18.56 -7.78
N GLU A 599 -9.86 -19.08 -6.57
CA GLU A 599 -10.75 -20.07 -5.95
C GLU A 599 -12.12 -19.48 -5.59
N LYS A 600 -13.14 -19.73 -6.41
CA LYS A 600 -14.53 -19.38 -6.06
C LYS A 600 -15.35 -20.58 -5.56
N ARG A 601 -15.09 -21.01 -4.32
CA ARG A 601 -16.20 -21.36 -3.40
C ARG A 601 -15.85 -21.49 -1.91
N ALA A 602 -16.58 -20.73 -1.09
CA ALA A 602 -16.91 -21.20 0.24
C ALA A 602 -17.73 -22.51 0.13
N LYS A 603 -17.28 -23.58 0.80
CA LYS A 603 -17.99 -24.87 0.84
C LYS A 603 -19.41 -24.67 1.38
N ARG A 604 -20.41 -24.73 0.48
CA ARG A 604 -21.81 -24.85 0.85
C ARG A 604 -21.97 -26.19 1.55
N TRP A 605 -22.08 -26.20 2.89
CA TRP A 605 -22.40 -27.42 3.62
C TRP A 605 -23.67 -28.02 3.02
N ALA A 606 -23.52 -29.17 2.36
CA ALA A 606 -24.64 -30.01 1.98
C ALA A 606 -25.26 -30.51 3.29
N GLY A 607 -26.42 -29.94 3.64
CA GLY A 607 -27.11 -30.32 4.86
C GLY A 607 -27.32 -31.83 4.90
N THR A 608 -26.89 -32.45 5.99
CA THR A 608 -27.12 -33.86 6.29
C THR A 608 -28.61 -34.15 6.15
N ARG A 609 -28.99 -34.89 5.10
CA ARG A 609 -30.27 -35.58 5.08
C ARG A 609 -30.22 -36.64 6.18
N PRO A 610 -31.18 -36.68 7.12
CA PRO A 610 -31.28 -37.80 8.04
C PRO A 610 -31.58 -39.07 7.25
N GLU A 611 -30.83 -40.13 7.54
CA GLU A 611 -31.25 -41.47 7.17
C GLU A 611 -32.53 -41.81 7.96
N HIS A 612 -33.52 -42.37 7.27
CA HIS A 612 -34.52 -43.23 7.90
C HIS A 612 -34.66 -44.49 7.05
N GLU A 613 -34.07 -45.55 7.60
CA GLU A 613 -34.63 -46.92 7.67
C GLU A 613 -35.23 -47.51 6.38
N LYS A 614 -34.55 -48.54 5.88
CA LYS A 614 -35.22 -49.70 5.30
C LYS A 614 -35.37 -50.75 6.40
N GLU A 615 -36.57 -51.27 6.59
CA GLU A 615 -36.74 -52.72 6.79
C GLU A 615 -37.99 -53.20 6.05
N HIS A 616 -38.03 -54.51 5.77
CA HIS A 616 -39.05 -55.17 4.95
C HIS A 616 -40.16 -55.81 5.81
N ASP A 617 -41.32 -56.01 5.18
CA ASP A 617 -42.54 -56.73 5.63
C ASP A 617 -43.41 -56.07 6.73
#